data_AF-A0A1Z8N6R6-F1
#
_entry.id   AF-A0A1Z8N6R6-F1
#
_cell.length_a   1.000
_cell.length_b   1.000
_cell.length_c   1.000
_cell.angle_alpha   90.00
_cell.angle_beta   90.00
_cell.angle_gamma   90.00
#
_symmetry.space_group_name_H-M   'P 1'
#
loop_
_entity.id
_entity.type
_entity.pdbx_description
1 polymer ?
#
loop_
_entity_poly.entity_id
_entity_poly.type
_entity_poly.pdbx_seq_one_letter_code
_entity_poly.pdbx_strand_id
1 'polypeptide(L)'
;MTGIKEWLYRHTFSEKSIAPLIIFRILFGIMMFLSTLRFMLNGWVHDLYIEPSYFFTYLGFDWVKPFDLYGISLLFGLLLLSTIFIALGFFYRISTIVFFICFTYIELIDKTNYLNHYYF
;
A
#
# COMPACT_ATOMS: atom_id res chain seq x y z
N MET A 1 -7.05 -41.73 16.98
CA MET A 1 -7.91 -40.53 17.01
C MET A 1 -8.97 -40.70 15.94
N THR A 2 -10.21 -40.20 16.12
CA THR A 2 -11.26 -40.32 15.10
C THR A 2 -10.83 -39.61 13.80
N GLY A 3 -11.22 -40.14 12.63
CA GLY A 3 -10.79 -39.61 11.32
C GLY A 3 -11.05 -38.10 11.13
N ILE A 4 -12.07 -37.56 11.78
CA ILE A 4 -12.37 -36.11 11.82
C ILE A 4 -11.27 -35.31 12.54
N LYS A 5 -10.77 -35.80 13.69
CA LYS A 5 -9.68 -35.14 14.43
C LYS A 5 -8.38 -35.15 13.62
N GLU A 6 -8.12 -36.22 12.88
CA GLU A 6 -6.94 -36.35 12.02
C GLU A 6 -7.02 -35.53 10.73
N TRP A 7 -8.23 -35.37 10.18
CA TRP A 7 -8.50 -34.47 9.07
C TRP A 7 -8.32 -33.01 9.48
N LEU A 8 -8.90 -32.61 10.62
CA LEU A 8 -8.72 -31.26 11.19
C LEU A 8 -7.26 -30.96 11.44
N TYR A 9 -6.54 -31.84 12.14
CA TYR A 9 -5.12 -31.64 12.45
C TYR A 9 -4.27 -31.43 11.19
N ARG A 10 -4.48 -32.22 10.13
CA ARG A 10 -3.78 -32.05 8.86
C ARG A 10 -4.06 -30.73 8.15
N HIS A 11 -5.26 -30.17 8.29
CA HIS A 11 -5.62 -28.92 7.60
C HIS A 11 -5.27 -27.67 8.41
N THR A 12 -5.29 -27.74 9.74
CA THR A 12 -5.07 -26.55 10.60
C THR A 12 -3.72 -26.52 11.30
N PHE A 13 -3.14 -27.67 11.68
CA PHE A 13 -1.96 -27.72 12.55
C PHE A 13 -0.74 -28.38 11.91
N SER A 14 -0.84 -28.88 10.67
CA SER A 14 0.35 -29.39 9.97
C SER A 14 1.29 -28.25 9.57
N GLU A 15 2.59 -28.50 9.66
CA GLU A 15 3.59 -27.56 9.15
C GLU A 15 3.35 -27.29 7.67
N LYS A 16 3.23 -26.01 7.31
CA LYS A 16 3.10 -25.55 5.93
C LYS A 16 4.32 -24.74 5.56
N SER A 17 4.75 -24.85 4.31
CA SER A 17 5.81 -24.01 3.78
C SER A 17 5.40 -22.53 3.85
N ILE A 18 6.32 -21.68 4.29
CA ILE A 18 6.16 -20.22 4.29
C ILE A 18 6.39 -19.59 2.91
N ALA A 19 6.79 -20.39 1.90
CA ALA A 19 7.10 -19.91 0.57
C ALA A 19 5.98 -19.08 -0.09
N PRO A 20 4.69 -19.46 -0.01
CA PRO A 20 3.61 -18.65 -0.59
C PRO A 20 3.53 -17.23 0.00
N LEU A 21 3.77 -17.09 1.31
CA LEU A 21 3.74 -15.80 1.98
C LEU A 21 4.93 -14.92 1.55
N ILE A 22 6.11 -15.51 1.38
CA ILE A 22 7.29 -14.81 0.88
C ILE A 22 7.07 -14.35 -0.56
N ILE A 23 6.53 -15.22 -1.43
CA ILE A 23 6.23 -14.90 -2.83
C ILE A 23 5.22 -13.77 -2.90
N PHE A 24 4.11 -13.87 -2.14
CA PHE A 24 3.11 -12.81 -2.07
C PHE A 24 3.72 -11.47 -1.68
N ARG A 25 4.54 -11.45 -0.62
CA ARG A 25 5.22 -10.23 -0.15
C ARG A 25 6.10 -9.61 -1.24
N ILE A 26 6.92 -10.41 -1.92
CA ILE A 26 7.81 -9.93 -2.98
C ILE A 26 7.00 -9.34 -4.14
N LEU A 27 6.01 -10.09 -4.63
CA LEU A 27 5.16 -9.66 -5.73
C LEU A 27 4.38 -8.39 -5.38
N PHE A 28 3.81 -8.33 -4.18
CA PHE A 28 3.13 -7.14 -3.67
C PHE A 28 4.07 -5.94 -3.62
N GLY A 29 5.24 -6.07 -3.02
CA GLY A 29 6.22 -4.99 -2.94
C GLY A 29 6.66 -4.48 -4.32
N ILE A 30 6.95 -5.38 -5.27
CA ILE A 30 7.32 -5.01 -6.64
C ILE A 30 6.16 -4.31 -7.36
N MET A 31 4.95 -4.87 -7.27
CA MET A 31 3.76 -4.30 -7.92
C MET A 31 3.49 -2.89 -7.39
N MET A 32 3.55 -2.70 -6.07
CA MET A 32 3.36 -1.37 -5.48
C MET A 32 4.49 -0.42 -5.86
N PHE A 33 5.76 -0.86 -5.85
CA PHE A 33 6.89 -0.05 -6.29
C PHE A 33 6.71 0.46 -7.72
N LEU A 34 6.43 -0.45 -8.67
CA LEU A 34 6.24 -0.09 -10.07
C LEU A 34 5.03 0.84 -10.27
N SER A 35 3.95 0.61 -9.52
CA SER A 35 2.75 1.43 -9.59
C SER A 35 3.00 2.85 -9.06
N THR A 36 3.64 2.98 -7.89
CA THR A 36 4.02 4.26 -7.31
C THR A 36 5.05 4.99 -8.17
N LEU A 37 6.06 4.29 -8.70
CA LEU A 37 7.05 4.88 -9.59
C LEU A 37 6.39 5.40 -10.87
N ARG A 38 5.52 4.61 -11.51
CA ARG A 38 4.76 5.04 -12.70
C ARG A 38 3.91 6.28 -12.39
N PHE A 39 3.23 6.28 -11.25
CA PHE A 39 2.42 7.39 -10.79
C PHE A 39 3.25 8.68 -10.69
N MET A 40 4.44 8.61 -10.09
CA MET A 40 5.37 9.73 -9.97
C MET A 40 5.90 10.19 -11.34
N LEU A 41 6.30 9.25 -12.20
CA LEU A 41 6.85 9.55 -13.53
C LEU A 41 5.82 10.19 -14.47
N ASN A 42 4.53 9.91 -14.29
CA ASN A 42 3.46 10.52 -15.05
C ASN A 42 3.16 11.97 -14.63
N GLY A 43 3.83 12.51 -13.62
CA GLY A 43 3.57 13.86 -13.10
C GLY A 43 2.36 13.95 -12.16
N TRP A 44 1.65 12.84 -11.93
CA TRP A 44 0.39 12.84 -11.18
C TRP A 44 0.52 13.24 -9.71
N VAL A 45 1.72 13.19 -9.12
CA VAL A 45 1.93 13.76 -7.78
C VAL A 45 1.65 15.26 -7.78
N HIS A 46 2.12 15.96 -8.80
CA HIS A 46 1.90 17.39 -8.94
C HIS A 46 0.45 17.69 -9.32
N ASP A 47 -0.03 17.05 -10.39
CA ASP A 47 -1.35 17.33 -10.98
C ASP A 47 -2.50 17.02 -10.02
N LEU A 48 -2.34 16.02 -9.14
CA LEU A 48 -3.42 15.55 -8.27
C LEU A 48 -3.32 16.01 -6.81
N TYR A 49 -2.16 16.48 -6.34
CA TYR A 49 -1.97 16.87 -4.93
C TYR A 49 -1.38 18.27 -4.72
N ILE A 50 -0.92 18.95 -5.78
CA ILE A 50 -0.28 20.26 -5.68
C ILE A 50 -1.05 21.32 -6.46
N GLU A 51 -1.38 21.03 -7.72
CA GLU A 51 -2.10 21.96 -8.60
C GLU A 51 -3.56 22.22 -8.17
N PRO A 52 -4.34 21.23 -7.66
CA PRO A 52 -5.74 21.46 -7.33
C PRO A 52 -5.92 22.48 -6.21
N SER A 53 -6.86 23.40 -6.42
CA SER A 53 -7.22 24.42 -5.41
C SER A 53 -8.26 23.94 -4.40
N TYR A 54 -8.90 22.79 -4.65
CA TYR A 54 -9.92 22.20 -3.80
C TYR A 54 -9.82 20.67 -3.83
N PHE A 55 -10.01 20.05 -2.67
CA PHE A 55 -9.96 18.60 -2.49
C PHE A 55 -11.30 18.08 -1.96
N PHE A 56 -11.83 17.02 -2.57
CA PHE A 56 -13.09 16.42 -2.14
C PHE A 56 -12.85 15.38 -1.05
N THR A 57 -13.05 15.78 0.20
CA THR A 57 -12.80 14.94 1.37
C THR A 57 -13.88 13.85 1.56
N TYR A 58 -13.49 12.79 2.27
CA TYR A 58 -14.43 11.78 2.80
C TYR A 58 -15.08 12.27 4.09
N LEU A 59 -16.31 11.83 4.36
CA LEU A 59 -17.03 12.16 5.59
C LEU A 59 -16.20 11.74 6.82
N GLY A 60 -15.89 12.70 7.70
CA GLY A 60 -15.06 12.47 8.90
C GLY A 60 -13.55 12.64 8.68
N PHE A 61 -13.12 12.93 7.45
CA PHE A 61 -11.72 13.15 7.07
C PHE A 61 -11.47 14.56 6.49
N ASP A 62 -12.35 15.52 6.80
CA ASP A 62 -12.21 16.92 6.33
C ASP A 62 -10.92 17.62 6.82
N TRP A 63 -10.27 17.04 7.82
CA TRP A 63 -9.00 17.47 8.38
C TRP A 63 -7.78 16.94 7.61
N VAL A 64 -7.96 15.95 6.74
CA VAL A 64 -6.90 15.41 5.88
C VAL A 64 -6.76 16.34 4.68
N LYS A 65 -5.59 16.97 4.54
CA LYS A 65 -5.27 17.90 3.46
C LYS A 65 -3.87 17.57 2.93
N PRO A 66 -3.57 17.79 1.64
CA PRO A 66 -2.22 17.55 1.17
C PRO A 66 -1.23 18.46 1.89
N PHE A 67 -0.02 17.95 2.07
CA PHE A 67 1.11 18.78 2.50
C PHE A 67 1.52 19.72 1.35
N ASP A 68 2.45 20.63 1.65
CA ASP A 68 3.11 21.39 0.60
C ASP A 68 3.93 20.49 -0.34
N LEU A 69 4.49 21.09 -1.40
CA LEU A 69 5.28 20.40 -2.41
C LEU A 69 6.39 19.52 -1.78
N TYR A 70 7.07 20.00 -0.74
CA TYR A 70 8.14 19.26 -0.08
C TYR A 70 7.58 18.07 0.71
N GLY A 71 6.51 18.28 1.48
CA GLY A 71 5.88 17.22 2.27
C GLY A 71 5.28 16.11 1.42
N ILE A 72 4.59 16.45 0.33
CA ILE A 72 4.02 15.43 -0.56
C ILE A 72 5.11 14.65 -1.30
N SER A 73 6.19 15.32 -1.72
CA SER A 73 7.34 14.66 -2.35
C SER A 73 8.04 13.69 -1.39
N LEU A 74 8.23 14.10 -0.14
CA LEU A 74 8.79 13.25 0.91
C LEU A 74 7.88 12.04 1.19
N LEU A 75 6.57 12.25 1.24
CA LEU A 75 5.59 11.20 1.48
C LEU A 75 5.62 10.12 0.38
N PHE A 76 5.63 10.51 -0.89
CA PHE A 76 5.76 9.58 -2.01
C PHE A 76 7.13 8.89 -2.03
N GLY A 77 8.21 9.59 -1.64
CA GLY A 77 9.53 8.97 -1.47
C GLY A 77 9.56 7.91 -0.38
N LEU A 78 8.95 8.17 0.77
CA LEU A 78 8.79 7.21 1.87
C LEU A 78 7.92 6.02 1.45
N LEU A 79 6.82 6.27 0.74
CA LEU A 79 5.96 5.24 0.18
C LEU A 79 6.76 4.32 -0.76
N LEU A 80 7.49 4.89 -1.70
CA LEU A 80 8.31 4.14 -2.66
C LEU A 80 9.42 3.34 -1.94
N LEU A 81 10.14 3.93 -0.99
CA LEU A 81 11.17 3.24 -0.22
C LEU A 81 10.59 2.06 0.59
N SER A 82 9.42 2.25 1.19
CA SER A 82 8.75 1.21 1.97
C SER A 82 8.39 -0.01 1.11
N THR A 83 7.99 0.18 -0.16
CA THR A 83 7.71 -0.93 -1.08
C THR A 83 8.94 -1.76 -1.43
N ILE A 84 10.11 -1.14 -1.55
CA ILE A 84 11.40 -1.84 -1.75
C ILE A 84 11.70 -2.69 -0.52
N PHE A 85 11.56 -2.11 0.68
CA PHE A 85 11.82 -2.82 1.92
C PHE A 85 10.84 -3.98 2.15
N ILE A 86 9.57 -3.80 1.77
CA ILE A 86 8.58 -4.89 1.79
C ILE A 86 9.02 -6.02 0.86
N ALA A 87 9.40 -5.74 -0.38
CA ALA A 87 9.84 -6.75 -1.33
C ALA A 87 11.05 -7.54 -0.79
N LEU A 88 12.07 -6.82 -0.29
CA LEU A 88 13.27 -7.42 0.30
C LEU A 88 13.03 -8.11 1.64
N GLY A 89 11.92 -7.81 2.32
CA GLY A 89 11.65 -8.27 3.69
C GLY A 89 12.43 -7.52 4.77
N PHE A 90 13.06 -6.38 4.43
CA PHE A 90 13.85 -5.56 5.34
C PHE A 90 12.93 -4.77 6.28
N PHE A 91 13.16 -4.90 7.60
CA PHE A 91 12.29 -4.33 8.64
C PHE A 91 10.79 -4.50 8.35
N TYR A 92 10.38 -5.65 7.81
CA TYR A 92 9.09 -5.86 7.16
C TYR A 92 7.88 -5.30 7.93
N ARG A 93 7.83 -5.49 9.26
CA ARG A 93 6.74 -4.97 10.11
C ARG A 93 6.66 -3.44 10.06
N ILE A 94 7.79 -2.77 10.20
CA ILE A 94 7.89 -1.31 10.16
C ILE A 94 7.59 -0.82 8.75
N SER A 95 8.21 -1.43 7.74
CA SER A 95 8.02 -1.06 6.33
C SER A 95 6.55 -1.15 5.90
N THR A 96 5.85 -2.20 6.33
CA THR A 96 4.42 -2.37 6.04
C THR A 96 3.55 -1.35 6.75
N ILE A 97 3.86 -1.01 8.02
CA ILE A 97 3.12 0.03 8.76
C ILE A 97 3.32 1.40 8.11
N VAL A 98 4.57 1.74 7.76
CA VAL A 98 4.89 3.00 7.07
C VAL A 98 4.17 3.07 5.72
N PHE A 99 4.24 2.01 4.92
CA PHE A 99 3.52 1.91 3.65
C PHE A 99 2.03 2.13 3.85
N PHE A 100 1.42 1.42 4.80
CA PHE A 100 -0.01 1.50 5.09
C PHE A 100 -0.42 2.92 5.48
N ILE A 101 0.29 3.55 6.42
CA ILE A 101 -0.03 4.93 6.87
C ILE A 101 0.12 5.92 5.71
N CYS A 102 1.21 5.85 4.94
CA CYS A 102 1.43 6.76 3.81
C CYS A 102 0.36 6.58 2.73
N PHE A 103 0.10 5.32 2.35
CA PHE A 103 -0.89 4.97 1.33
C PHE A 103 -2.29 5.42 1.74
N THR A 104 -2.71 5.09 2.98
CA THR A 104 -4.01 5.49 3.50
C THR A 104 -4.14 7.01 3.58
N TYR A 105 -3.10 7.72 4.01
CA TYR A 105 -3.13 9.19 4.01
C TYR A 105 -3.36 9.74 2.61
N ILE A 106 -2.60 9.27 1.61
CA ILE A 106 -2.70 9.73 0.22
C ILE A 106 -4.11 9.49 -0.34
N GLU A 107 -4.66 8.30 -0.14
CA GLU A 107 -6.02 7.94 -0.59
C GLU A 107 -7.12 8.76 0.11
N LEU A 108 -6.89 9.21 1.34
CA LEU A 108 -7.86 10.02 2.09
C LEU A 108 -7.86 11.51 1.71
N ILE A 109 -6.85 12.00 0.99
CA ILE A 109 -6.74 13.42 0.61
C ILE A 109 -7.90 13.82 -0.31
N ASP A 110 -8.20 13.00 -1.33
CA ASP A 110 -9.22 13.34 -2.31
C ASP A 110 -9.92 12.11 -2.86
N LYS A 111 -11.24 12.05 -2.67
CA LYS A 111 -12.09 10.97 -3.17
C LYS A 111 -12.19 10.94 -4.69
N THR A 112 -11.85 12.01 -5.39
CA THR A 112 -11.87 12.05 -6.87
C THR A 112 -10.74 11.26 -7.50
N ASN A 113 -9.63 11.09 -6.78
CA ASN A 113 -8.51 10.26 -7.19
C ASN A 113 -8.76 8.77 -6.96
N TYR A 114 -9.79 8.44 -6.18
CA TYR A 114 -10.16 7.05 -5.95
C TYR A 114 -10.68 6.41 -7.23
N LEU A 115 -9.99 5.34 -7.65
CA LEU A 115 -10.30 4.63 -8.87
C LEU A 115 -10.78 3.20 -8.53
N ASN A 116 -12.09 3.01 -8.46
CA ASN A 116 -12.73 1.74 -8.09
C ASN A 116 -12.74 0.70 -9.24
N HIS A 117 -12.15 1.03 -10.39
CA HIS A 117 -12.19 0.22 -11.60
C HIS A 117 -10.79 -0.05 -12.15
N TYR A 118 -10.14 -1.07 -11.61
CA TYR A 118 -9.11 -1.83 -12.32
C TYR A 118 -9.81 -2.93 -13.16
N TYR A 119 -10.58 -2.55 -14.18
CA TYR A 119 -11.22 -3.50 -15.09
C TYR A 119 -10.30 -3.64 -16.28
N PHE A 120 -9.32 -4.53 -16.14
CA PHE A 120 -8.55 -5.06 -17.25
C PHE A 120 -9.03 -6.48 -17.56
#